data_AF-A0A8T4PJA3-F1
#
_entry.id   AF-A0A8T4PJA3-F1
#
_cell.length_a   1.000
_cell.length_b   1.000
_cell.length_c   1.000
_cell.angle_alpha   90.00
_cell.angle_beta   90.00
_cell.angle_gamma   90.00
#
_symmetry.space_group_name_H-M   'P 1'
#
loop_
_entity.id
_entity.type
_entity.pdbx_description
1 polymer ?
#
loop_
_entity_poly.entity_id
_entity_poly.type
_entity_poly.pdbx_seq_one_letter_code
_entity_poly.pdbx_strand_id
1 'polypeptide(L)'
;MISQGLLILYIVLIFFIFLSIAGVVKAIREKEKNYFIVAGIPLLMALMILTVWLEFYTYFIIFFLSFVILFIILIFLMPKMFKIKTKEYSRLLEKTDLNEPIRITDFFSMKSWLKIASKYGNKKAFVYFFIFGISLFTIAFLIAQFWLDSSIKTWITYGLILSLTQASLFYNSIKGLKIKKH
;
A
#
# COMPACT_ATOMS: atom_id res chain seq x y z
N MET A 1 9.53 -33.63 0.39
CA MET A 1 8.40 -32.72 0.05
C MET A 1 8.42 -31.59 1.06
N ILE A 2 8.64 -30.34 0.62
CA ILE A 2 8.41 -29.17 1.48
C ILE A 2 6.90 -29.11 1.74
N SER A 3 6.47 -29.02 3.00
CA SER A 3 5.04 -28.87 3.30
C SER A 3 4.53 -27.57 2.68
N GLN A 4 3.30 -27.56 2.15
CA GLN A 4 2.72 -26.36 1.55
C GLN A 4 2.77 -25.15 2.50
N GLY A 5 2.64 -25.38 3.81
CA GLY A 5 2.78 -24.34 4.84
C GLY A 5 4.18 -23.71 4.91
N LEU A 6 5.25 -24.49 4.75
CA LEU A 6 6.63 -23.96 4.69
C LEU A 6 6.85 -23.08 3.45
N LEU A 7 6.31 -23.48 2.31
CA LEU A 7 6.43 -22.69 1.07
C LEU A 7 5.72 -21.34 1.19
N ILE A 8 4.51 -21.32 1.74
CA ILE A 8 3.76 -20.08 2.01
C ILE A 8 4.53 -19.18 2.96
N LEU A 9 5.09 -19.74 4.04
CA LEU A 9 5.91 -18.98 4.99
C LEU A 9 7.08 -18.28 4.30
N TYR A 10 7.85 -18.99 3.48
CA TYR A 10 8.98 -18.40 2.77
C TYR A 10 8.55 -17.27 1.83
N ILE A 11 7.48 -17.46 1.06
CA ILE A 11 6.96 -16.42 0.16
C ILE A 11 6.58 -15.17 0.95
N VAL A 12 5.85 -15.35 2.05
CA VAL A 12 5.38 -14.23 2.89
C VAL A 12 6.56 -13.50 3.54
N LEU A 13 7.54 -14.22 4.07
CA LEU A 13 8.74 -13.63 4.67
C LEU A 13 9.56 -12.84 3.64
N ILE A 14 9.83 -13.42 2.48
CA ILE A 14 10.56 -12.76 1.39
C ILE A 14 9.83 -11.49 0.97
N PHE A 15 8.50 -11.54 0.82
CA PHE A 15 7.69 -10.39 0.47
C PHE A 15 7.82 -9.26 1.49
N PHE A 16 7.70 -9.55 2.79
CA PHE A 16 7.83 -8.53 3.83
C PHE A 16 9.25 -7.96 3.95
N ILE A 17 10.28 -8.79 3.84
CA ILE A 17 11.67 -8.35 3.82
C ILE A 17 11.89 -7.42 2.62
N PHE A 18 11.41 -7.80 1.43
CA PHE A 18 11.49 -6.97 0.23
C PHE A 18 10.79 -5.62 0.42
N LEU A 19 9.59 -5.59 1.00
CA LEU A 19 8.88 -4.35 1.30
C LEU A 19 9.65 -3.45 2.28
N SER A 20 10.27 -4.04 3.30
CA SER A 20 11.11 -3.30 4.24
C SER A 20 12.32 -2.68 3.53
N ILE A 21 13.03 -3.46 2.71
CA ILE A 21 14.16 -2.97 1.91
C ILE A 21 13.72 -1.84 0.97
N ALA A 22 12.62 -2.03 0.24
CA ALA A 22 12.08 -1.00 -0.64
C ALA A 22 11.73 0.30 0.13
N GLY A 23 11.17 0.16 1.34
CA GLY A 23 10.91 1.28 2.24
C GLY A 23 12.18 2.01 2.68
N VAL A 24 13.23 1.27 3.07
CA VAL A 24 14.54 1.84 3.44
C VAL A 24 15.19 2.54 2.25
N VAL A 25 15.20 1.91 1.07
CA VAL A 25 15.73 2.52 -0.16
C VAL A 25 15.00 3.82 -0.47
N LYS A 26 13.67 3.84 -0.34
CA LYS A 26 12.88 5.06 -0.51
C LYS A 26 13.24 6.12 0.54
N ALA A 27 13.43 5.72 1.80
CA ALA A 27 13.82 6.64 2.87
C ALA A 27 15.19 7.30 2.63
N ILE A 28 16.15 6.52 2.13
CA ILE A 28 17.49 7.03 1.76
C ILE A 28 17.40 8.00 0.59
N ARG A 29 16.65 7.65 -0.47
CA ARG A 29 16.49 8.47 -1.67
C ARG A 29 15.83 9.83 -1.38
N GLU A 30 14.77 9.81 -0.58
CA GLU A 30 14.00 11.02 -0.26
C GLU A 30 14.57 11.81 0.94
N LYS A 31 15.59 11.28 1.64
CA LYS A 31 16.19 11.84 2.86
C LYS A 31 15.16 12.16 3.97
N GLU A 32 14.06 11.44 4.00
CA GLU A 32 12.93 11.66 4.91
C GLU A 32 12.86 10.54 5.94
N LYS A 33 13.14 10.88 7.22
CA LYS A 33 13.19 9.91 8.33
C LYS A 33 11.87 9.14 8.53
N ASN A 34 10.75 9.74 8.17
CA ASN A 34 9.43 9.13 8.31
C ASN A 34 9.29 7.84 7.49
N TYR A 35 10.00 7.72 6.36
CA TYR A 35 9.94 6.51 5.54
C TYR A 35 10.64 5.30 6.21
N PHE A 36 11.60 5.52 7.12
CA PHE A 36 12.18 4.43 7.91
C PHE A 36 11.16 3.80 8.88
N ILE A 37 10.29 4.62 9.47
CA ILE A 37 9.23 4.15 10.36
C ILE A 37 8.24 3.27 9.58
N VAL A 38 7.89 3.69 8.36
CA VAL A 38 7.04 2.89 7.46
C VAL A 38 7.72 1.59 7.06
N ALA A 39 9.04 1.60 6.83
CA ALA A 39 9.82 0.41 6.49
C ALA A 39 9.96 -0.59 7.66
N GLY A 40 9.83 -0.13 8.90
CA GLY A 40 9.84 -0.98 10.10
C GLY A 40 8.58 -1.85 10.25
N ILE A 41 7.44 -1.40 9.71
CA ILE A 41 6.16 -2.14 9.77
C ILE A 41 6.26 -3.51 9.10
N PRO A 42 6.65 -3.65 7.82
CA PRO A 42 6.75 -4.95 7.18
C PRO A 42 7.83 -5.83 7.83
N LEU A 43 8.91 -5.25 8.36
CA LEU A 43 9.92 -6.00 9.11
C LEU A 43 9.34 -6.63 10.38
N LEU A 44 8.58 -5.86 11.17
CA LEU A 44 7.91 -6.38 12.35
C LEU A 44 6.87 -7.44 12.01
N MET A 45 6.12 -7.28 10.92
CA MET A 45 5.19 -8.30 10.46
C MET A 45 5.91 -9.61 10.11
N ALA A 46 7.07 -9.53 9.44
CA ALA A 46 7.90 -10.72 9.17
C ALA A 46 8.36 -11.40 10.47
N LEU A 47 8.83 -10.61 11.44
CA LEU A 47 9.27 -11.13 12.74
C LEU A 47 8.13 -11.78 13.53
N MET A 48 6.94 -11.16 13.56
CA MET A 48 5.76 -11.73 14.21
C MET A 48 5.37 -13.07 13.59
N ILE A 49 5.31 -13.14 12.26
CA ILE A 49 4.98 -14.38 11.54
C ILE A 49 6.01 -15.48 11.84
N LEU A 50 7.30 -15.12 11.84
CA LEU A 50 8.37 -16.05 12.18
C LEU A 50 8.24 -16.56 13.63
N THR A 51 7.92 -15.69 14.59
CA THR A 51 7.74 -16.11 16.00
C THR A 51 6.54 -17.01 16.21
N VAL A 52 5.43 -16.79 15.50
CA VAL A 52 4.26 -17.68 15.56
C VAL A 52 4.61 -19.04 14.98
N TRP A 53 5.31 -19.07 13.85
CA TRP A 53 5.70 -20.31 13.20
C TRP A 53 6.71 -21.14 14.01
N LEU A 54 7.63 -20.47 14.72
CA LEU A 54 8.59 -21.11 15.64
C LEU A 54 8.00 -21.40 17.04
N GLU A 55 6.69 -21.18 17.24
CA GLU A 55 5.99 -21.37 18.53
C GLU A 55 6.58 -20.56 19.70
N PHE A 56 7.27 -19.46 19.38
CA PHE A 56 7.91 -18.57 20.34
C PHE A 56 6.96 -17.46 20.81
N TYR A 57 5.86 -17.87 21.45
CA TYR A 57 4.77 -16.97 21.86
C TYR A 57 5.19 -15.85 22.82
N THR A 58 6.22 -16.07 23.64
CA THR A 58 6.75 -15.02 24.54
C THR A 58 7.29 -13.82 23.75
N TYR A 59 7.97 -14.05 22.62
CA TYR A 59 8.49 -12.98 21.76
C TYR A 59 7.41 -12.36 20.88
N PHE A 60 6.33 -13.10 20.58
CA PHE A 60 5.18 -12.56 19.86
C PHE A 60 4.58 -11.35 20.56
N ILE A 61 4.42 -11.39 21.90
CA ILE A 61 3.89 -10.27 22.68
C ILE A 61 4.78 -9.03 22.54
N ILE A 62 6.11 -9.22 22.57
CA ILE A 62 7.09 -8.13 22.42
C ILE A 62 6.99 -7.48 21.04
N PHE A 63 6.92 -8.28 19.98
CA PHE A 63 6.77 -7.76 18.62
C PHE A 63 5.40 -7.13 18.38
N PHE A 64 4.35 -7.68 18.97
CA PHE A 64 3.01 -7.10 18.93
C PHE A 64 2.97 -5.73 19.62
N LEU A 65 3.54 -5.60 20.82
CA LEU A 65 3.65 -4.31 21.50
C LEU A 65 4.47 -3.30 20.68
N SER A 66 5.59 -3.74 20.10
CA SER A 66 6.41 -2.90 19.21
C SER A 66 5.63 -2.44 17.98
N PHE A 67 4.80 -3.32 17.41
CA PHE A 67 3.92 -3.01 16.29
C PHE A 67 2.87 -1.97 16.68
N VAL A 68 2.24 -2.10 17.85
CA VAL A 68 1.27 -1.12 18.37
C VAL A 68 1.93 0.24 18.57
N ILE A 69 3.14 0.29 19.15
CA ILE A 69 3.88 1.55 19.35
C ILE A 69 4.17 2.22 18.00
N LEU A 70 4.68 1.46 17.02
CA LEU A 70 4.94 1.99 15.69
C LEU A 70 3.67 2.45 14.98
N PHE A 71 2.56 1.75 15.17
CA PHE A 71 1.26 2.14 14.63
C PHE A 71 0.80 3.48 15.22
N ILE A 72 0.94 3.67 16.53
CA ILE A 72 0.63 4.95 17.20
C ILE A 72 1.52 6.07 16.63
N ILE A 73 2.84 5.84 16.54
CA ILE A 73 3.77 6.81 15.95
C ILE A 73 3.38 7.15 14.51
N LEU A 74 2.96 6.16 13.72
CA LEU A 74 2.52 6.36 12.33
C LEU A 74 1.28 7.26 12.27
N ILE A 75 0.30 7.08 13.16
CA ILE A 75 -0.89 7.93 13.24
C ILE A 75 -0.48 9.39 13.48
N PHE A 76 0.44 9.65 14.41
CA PHE A 76 0.94 11.01 14.67
C PHE A 76 1.71 11.60 13.49
N LEU A 77 2.42 10.78 12.71
CA LEU A 77 3.17 11.22 11.54
C LEU A 77 2.33 11.32 10.27
N MET A 78 1.11 10.75 10.28
CA MET A 78 0.21 10.69 9.13
C MET A 78 -0.05 12.07 8.48
N PRO A 79 -0.30 13.16 9.23
CA PRO A 79 -0.49 14.48 8.64
C PRO A 79 0.75 14.98 7.88
N LYS A 80 1.94 14.72 8.42
CA LYS A 80 3.22 15.09 7.78
C LYS A 80 3.45 14.25 6.51
N MET A 81 3.15 12.95 6.56
CA MET A 81 3.23 12.08 5.40
C MET A 81 2.27 12.50 4.28
N PHE A 82 1.05 12.94 4.61
CA PHE A 82 0.13 13.50 3.62
C PHE A 82 0.70 14.74 2.96
N LYS A 83 1.28 15.68 3.72
CA LYS A 83 1.91 16.88 3.14
C LYS A 83 3.05 16.53 2.18
N ILE A 84 3.89 15.56 2.52
CA ILE A 84 4.97 15.07 1.66
C ILE A 84 4.38 14.48 0.38
N LYS A 85 3.39 13.59 0.48
CA LYS A 85 2.71 13.01 -0.70
C LYS A 85 2.03 14.05 -1.57
N THR A 86 1.35 15.02 -0.98
CA THR A 86 0.73 16.12 -1.73
C THR A 86 1.79 16.92 -2.50
N LYS A 87 2.96 17.17 -1.91
CA LYS A 87 4.09 17.84 -2.61
C LYS A 87 4.70 16.98 -3.72
N GLU A 88 4.81 15.67 -3.51
CA GLU A 88 5.22 14.73 -4.57
C GLU A 88 4.21 14.75 -5.73
N TYR A 89 2.92 14.71 -5.42
CA TYR A 89 1.85 14.72 -6.41
C TYR A 89 1.74 16.05 -7.15
N SER A 90 1.97 17.19 -6.49
CA SER A 90 1.99 18.49 -7.17
C SER A 90 3.14 18.57 -8.19
N ARG A 91 4.34 18.12 -7.81
CA ARG A 91 5.49 18.04 -8.72
C ARG A 91 5.25 17.08 -9.88
N LEU A 92 4.56 15.96 -9.63
CA LEU A 92 4.17 15.02 -10.69
C LEU A 92 3.14 15.64 -11.63
N LEU A 93 2.17 16.36 -11.09
CA LEU A 93 1.14 17.04 -11.89
C LEU A 93 1.77 18.11 -12.81
N GLU A 94 2.70 18.93 -12.30
CA GLU A 94 3.44 19.92 -13.08
C GLU A 94 4.21 19.31 -14.26
N LYS A 95 4.70 18.08 -14.09
CA LYS A 95 5.45 17.34 -15.13
C LYS A 95 4.56 16.49 -16.04
N THR A 96 3.25 16.47 -15.81
CA THR A 96 2.32 15.62 -16.55
C THR A 96 1.59 16.46 -17.58
N ASP A 97 1.67 16.06 -18.85
CA ASP A 97 0.83 16.67 -19.88
C ASP A 97 -0.63 16.26 -19.66
N LEU A 98 -1.46 17.24 -19.31
CA LEU A 98 -2.89 17.04 -19.04
C LEU A 98 -3.71 16.85 -20.32
N ASN A 99 -3.18 17.24 -21.48
CA ASN A 99 -3.89 17.23 -22.76
C ASN A 99 -3.76 15.89 -23.50
N GLU A 100 -2.73 15.08 -23.22
CA GLU A 100 -2.57 13.79 -23.88
C GLU A 100 -3.76 12.84 -23.57
N PRO A 101 -4.19 11.94 -24.46
CA PRO A 101 -5.15 10.90 -24.11
C PRO A 101 -4.63 9.97 -23.00
N ILE A 102 -5.53 9.45 -22.15
CA ILE A 102 -5.17 8.48 -21.11
C ILE A 102 -5.07 7.10 -21.76
N ARG A 103 -3.89 6.47 -21.72
CA ARG A 103 -3.69 5.11 -22.24
C ARG A 103 -3.91 4.07 -21.14
N ILE A 104 -4.35 2.87 -21.52
CA ILE A 104 -4.63 1.77 -20.58
C ILE A 104 -3.35 1.34 -19.83
N THR A 105 -2.20 1.36 -20.50
CA THR A 105 -0.89 1.08 -19.90
C THR A 105 -0.55 2.01 -18.75
N ASP A 106 -1.10 3.23 -18.77
CA ASP A 106 -0.71 4.25 -17.83
C ASP A 106 -1.53 4.15 -16.52
N PHE A 107 -2.55 3.29 -16.44
CA PHE A 107 -3.34 3.09 -15.21
C PHE A 107 -2.50 2.48 -14.07
N PHE A 108 -1.34 1.90 -14.36
CA PHE A 108 -0.38 1.48 -13.34
C PHE A 108 0.49 2.63 -12.82
N SER A 109 0.45 3.80 -13.47
CA SER A 109 1.21 4.99 -13.09
C SER A 109 0.39 5.97 -12.29
N MET A 110 1.01 6.51 -11.23
CA MET A 110 0.43 7.57 -10.41
C MET A 110 0.07 8.83 -11.22
N LYS A 111 0.82 9.10 -12.31
CA LYS A 111 0.59 10.27 -13.18
C LYS A 111 -0.81 10.25 -13.81
N SER A 112 -1.27 9.09 -14.24
CA SER A 112 -2.59 8.92 -14.88
C SER A 112 -3.72 9.12 -13.90
N TRP A 113 -3.56 8.65 -12.67
CA TRP A 113 -4.54 8.89 -11.62
C TRP A 113 -4.66 10.37 -11.26
N LEU A 114 -3.54 11.10 -11.25
CA LEU A 114 -3.54 12.56 -11.08
C LEU A 114 -4.21 13.27 -12.27
N LYS A 115 -3.99 12.78 -13.49
CA LYS A 115 -4.64 13.29 -14.71
C LYS A 115 -6.15 13.06 -14.69
N ILE A 116 -6.59 11.87 -14.29
CA ILE A 116 -8.01 11.55 -14.07
C ILE A 116 -8.61 12.48 -13.02
N ALA A 117 -7.89 12.71 -11.91
CA ALA A 117 -8.32 13.64 -10.86
C ALA A 117 -8.46 15.08 -11.37
N SER A 118 -7.55 15.53 -12.24
CA SER A 118 -7.62 16.86 -12.85
C SER A 118 -8.79 17.00 -13.83
N LYS A 119 -8.99 16.02 -14.71
CA LYS A 119 -10.03 16.07 -15.76
C LYS A 119 -11.45 15.81 -15.24
N TYR A 120 -11.62 14.84 -14.34
CA TYR A 120 -12.94 14.38 -13.88
C TYR A 120 -13.25 14.79 -12.43
N GLY A 121 -12.28 15.34 -11.72
CA GLY A 121 -12.39 15.74 -10.32
C GLY A 121 -12.05 14.62 -9.34
N ASN A 122 -11.64 15.02 -8.12
CA ASN A 122 -11.12 14.13 -7.08
C ASN A 122 -12.09 13.00 -6.69
N LYS A 123 -13.40 13.28 -6.63
CA LYS A 123 -14.42 12.27 -6.26
C LYS A 123 -14.53 11.15 -7.30
N LYS A 124 -14.52 11.48 -8.60
CA LYS A 124 -14.59 10.48 -9.66
C LYS A 124 -13.29 9.67 -9.74
N ALA A 125 -12.14 10.34 -9.58
CA ALA A 125 -10.86 9.66 -9.51
C ALA A 125 -10.77 8.67 -8.33
N PHE A 126 -11.32 9.02 -7.17
CA PHE A 126 -11.43 8.10 -6.04
C PHE A 126 -12.22 6.84 -6.39
N VAL A 127 -13.41 7.00 -6.99
CA VAL A 127 -14.25 5.85 -7.37
C VAL A 127 -13.55 4.96 -8.38
N TYR A 128 -12.93 5.54 -9.41
CA TYR A 128 -12.18 4.75 -10.40
C TYR A 128 -10.97 4.04 -9.79
N PHE A 129 -10.23 4.70 -8.90
CA PHE A 129 -9.10 4.08 -8.20
C PHE A 129 -9.56 2.92 -7.31
N PHE A 130 -10.69 3.08 -6.63
CA PHE A 130 -11.30 2.05 -5.80
C PHE A 130 -11.73 0.82 -6.62
N ILE A 131 -12.45 1.03 -7.72
CA ILE A 131 -12.88 -0.05 -8.63
C ILE A 131 -11.67 -0.78 -9.22
N PHE A 132 -10.63 -0.04 -9.60
CA PHE A 132 -9.39 -0.60 -10.11
C PHE A 132 -8.69 -1.47 -9.05
N GLY A 133 -8.61 -0.99 -7.80
CA GLY A 133 -8.05 -1.75 -6.68
C GLY A 133 -8.80 -3.07 -6.42
N ILE A 134 -10.14 -3.03 -6.40
CA ILE A 134 -10.96 -4.24 -6.26
C ILE A 134 -10.69 -5.20 -7.41
N SER A 135 -10.66 -4.70 -8.65
CA SER A 135 -10.45 -5.52 -9.84
C SER A 135 -9.10 -6.26 -9.80
N LEU A 136 -8.03 -5.55 -9.44
CA LEU A 136 -6.71 -6.17 -9.25
C LEU A 136 -6.72 -7.22 -8.15
N PHE A 137 -7.39 -6.93 -7.03
CA PHE A 137 -7.48 -7.87 -5.92
C PHE A 137 -8.26 -9.13 -6.31
N THR A 138 -9.34 -9.01 -7.05
CA THR A 138 -10.12 -10.14 -7.57
C THR A 138 -9.28 -11.00 -8.52
N ILE A 139 -8.47 -10.41 -9.41
CA ILE A 139 -7.57 -11.16 -10.28
C ILE A 139 -6.51 -11.89 -9.45
N ALA A 140 -5.89 -11.22 -8.48
CA ALA A 140 -4.91 -11.83 -7.58
C ALA A 140 -5.55 -13.00 -6.80
N PHE A 141 -6.79 -12.85 -6.37
CA PHE A 141 -7.57 -13.89 -5.71
C PHE A 141 -7.79 -15.11 -6.63
N LEU A 142 -8.24 -14.91 -7.87
CA LEU A 142 -8.44 -16.00 -8.83
C LEU A 142 -7.15 -16.79 -9.09
N ILE A 143 -6.00 -16.11 -9.13
CA ILE A 143 -4.70 -16.76 -9.26
C ILE A 143 -4.34 -17.51 -7.96
N ALA A 144 -4.58 -16.89 -6.80
CA ALA A 144 -4.27 -17.47 -5.50
C ALA A 144 -5.11 -18.73 -5.18
N GLN A 145 -6.33 -18.82 -5.68
CA GLN A 145 -7.21 -20.00 -5.52
C GLN A 145 -6.60 -21.29 -6.09
N PHE A 146 -5.70 -21.20 -7.09
CA PHE A 146 -4.98 -22.37 -7.59
C PHE A 146 -4.00 -22.96 -6.57
N TRP A 147 -3.60 -22.19 -5.55
CA TRP A 147 -2.53 -22.54 -4.61
C TRP A 147 -2.97 -22.52 -3.14
N LEU A 148 -4.08 -21.85 -2.81
CA LEU A 148 -4.51 -21.60 -1.43
C LEU A 148 -5.97 -22.02 -1.23
N ASP A 149 -6.17 -23.06 -0.42
CA ASP A 149 -7.50 -23.54 -0.02
C ASP A 149 -8.06 -22.64 1.09
N SER A 150 -8.68 -21.54 0.68
CA SER A 150 -9.07 -20.45 1.57
C SER A 150 -10.42 -19.88 1.18
N SER A 151 -11.20 -19.48 2.20
CA SER A 151 -12.59 -19.08 1.98
C SER A 151 -12.69 -17.80 1.13
N ILE A 152 -13.51 -17.86 0.08
CA ILE A 152 -13.80 -16.72 -0.81
C ILE A 152 -14.22 -15.48 -0.01
N LYS A 153 -15.01 -15.68 1.05
CA LYS A 153 -15.51 -14.60 1.92
C LYS A 153 -14.38 -13.80 2.55
N THR A 154 -13.38 -14.48 3.12
CA THR A 154 -12.24 -13.87 3.79
C THR A 154 -11.43 -12.98 2.82
N TRP A 155 -11.18 -13.46 1.61
CA TRP A 155 -10.46 -12.70 0.59
C TRP A 155 -11.21 -11.47 0.12
N ILE A 156 -12.50 -11.60 -0.18
CA ILE A 156 -13.32 -10.45 -0.59
C ILE A 156 -13.31 -9.38 0.49
N THR A 157 -13.44 -9.75 1.77
CA THR A 157 -13.39 -8.79 2.88
C THR A 157 -12.05 -8.05 2.93
N TYR A 158 -10.92 -8.77 2.85
CA TYR A 158 -9.61 -8.11 2.84
C TYR A 158 -9.38 -7.22 1.63
N GLY A 159 -9.80 -7.67 0.44
CA GLY A 159 -9.71 -6.91 -0.80
C GLY A 159 -10.46 -5.59 -0.74
N LEU A 160 -11.69 -5.62 -0.19
CA LEU A 160 -12.52 -4.43 0.01
C LEU A 160 -11.86 -3.46 1.00
N ILE A 161 -11.40 -3.94 2.16
CA ILE A 161 -10.76 -3.10 3.18
C ILE A 161 -9.49 -2.44 2.63
N LEU A 162 -8.64 -3.22 1.96
CA LEU A 162 -7.38 -2.73 1.39
C LEU A 162 -7.64 -1.72 0.27
N SER A 163 -8.55 -2.02 -0.65
CA SER A 163 -8.89 -1.13 -1.77
C SER A 163 -9.50 0.18 -1.26
N LEU A 164 -10.41 0.10 -0.28
CA LEU A 164 -11.04 1.27 0.32
C LEU A 164 -10.02 2.14 1.04
N THR A 165 -9.10 1.53 1.78
CA THR A 165 -8.05 2.24 2.51
C THR A 165 -7.10 2.93 1.54
N GLN A 166 -6.61 2.22 0.51
CA GLN A 166 -5.73 2.81 -0.50
C GLN A 166 -6.40 3.95 -1.26
N ALA A 167 -7.65 3.77 -1.69
CA ALA A 167 -8.41 4.81 -2.36
C ALA A 167 -8.63 6.02 -1.44
N SER A 168 -8.91 5.81 -0.16
CA SER A 168 -9.12 6.89 0.82
C SER A 168 -7.84 7.68 1.06
N LEU A 169 -6.70 6.99 1.19
CA LEU A 169 -5.39 7.63 1.30
C LEU A 169 -5.05 8.44 0.04
N PHE A 170 -5.37 7.91 -1.15
CA PHE A 170 -5.22 8.62 -2.41
C PHE A 170 -6.08 9.89 -2.43
N TYR A 171 -7.38 9.76 -2.15
CA TYR A 171 -8.33 10.88 -2.13
C TYR A 171 -7.89 11.99 -1.18
N ASN A 172 -7.49 11.64 0.04
CA ASN A 172 -7.01 12.62 1.01
C ASN A 172 -5.73 13.33 0.56
N SER A 173 -4.83 12.61 -0.12
CA SER A 173 -3.59 13.19 -0.67
C SER A 173 -3.85 14.17 -1.81
N ILE A 174 -4.85 13.90 -2.67
CA ILE A 174 -5.22 14.77 -3.79
C ILE A 174 -6.20 15.89 -3.41
N LYS A 175 -7.02 15.72 -2.36
CA LYS A 175 -7.93 16.76 -1.88
C LYS A 175 -7.18 18.01 -1.42
N GLY A 176 -5.97 17.84 -0.89
CA GLY A 176 -5.07 18.93 -0.54
C GLY A 176 -4.45 19.66 -1.74
N LEU A 177 -4.53 19.10 -2.95
CA LEU A 177 -4.07 19.77 -4.17
C LEU A 177 -5.15 20.76 -4.63
N LYS A 178 -4.79 22.03 -4.80
CA LYS A 178 -5.62 23.02 -5.49
C LYS A 178 -5.62 22.75 -7.00
N ILE A 179 -6.17 21.60 -7.40
CA ILE A 179 -6.25 21.23 -8.82
C ILE A 179 -7.30 22.14 -9.46
N LYS A 180 -6.86 23.09 -10.31
CA LYS A 180 -7.77 23.83 -11.18
C LYS A 180 -8.35 22.85 -12.19
N LYS A 181 -9.68 22.82 -12.33
CA LYS A 181 -10.33 22.09 -13.41
C LYS A 181 -9.93 22.76 -14.73
N HIS A 182 -9.39 21.96 -15.65
CA HIS A 182 -9.15 22.32 -17.04
C HIS A 182 -10.20 21.66 -17.91
#